data_AF-X1SMV9-F1
#
_entry.id   AF-X1SMV9-F1
#
_cell.length_a   1.000
_cell.length_b   1.000
_cell.length_c   1.000
_cell.angle_alpha   90.00
_cell.angle_beta   90.00
_cell.angle_gamma   90.00
#
_symmetry.space_group_name_H-M   'P 1'
#
loop_
_entity.id
_entity.type
_entity.pdbx_description
1 polymer ?
#
loop_
_entity_poly.entity_id
_entity_poly.type
_entity_poly.pdbx_seq_one_letter_code
_entity_poly.pdbx_strand_id
1 'polypeptide(L)'
;SIRPRVEKIAIKDVKLRTFIAGDEGRDDLVGHVYDITYGTVNQKVDNLVIVDDSIVRGTTLKMSIIKILDRLNPKRIVIVSSSPQIRYPDCYGIDMAKLGDFIAFKAAIELLKETGRGNIINEVYKQSKAQEHLPKEEIKNFVKGIYKPFSPNEISGMIARMLKTPDINAEIKIIYQSIENLHQACPNDLGDWYFTGDYPTPGGNKVVSTSFINFIEGRDKRAY
;
A
#
# COMPACT_ATOMS: atom_id res chain seq x y z
N SER A 1 -6.96 32.73 -8.94
CA SER A 1 -7.39 31.59 -8.11
C SER A 1 -7.20 30.33 -8.94
N ILE A 2 -6.38 29.38 -8.49
CA ILE A 2 -6.22 28.08 -9.16
C ILE A 2 -7.40 27.22 -8.70
N ARG A 3 -8.41 27.04 -9.55
CA ARG A 3 -9.53 26.13 -9.28
C ARG A 3 -9.27 24.80 -9.98
N PRO A 4 -9.30 23.66 -9.28
CA PRO A 4 -9.25 22.36 -9.94
C PRO A 4 -10.51 22.17 -10.79
N ARG A 5 -10.36 21.57 -11.98
CA ARG A 5 -11.50 21.11 -12.77
C ARG A 5 -11.97 19.78 -12.16
N VAL A 6 -13.22 19.73 -11.70
CA VAL A 6 -13.82 18.55 -11.11
C VAL A 6 -14.76 17.92 -12.14
N GLU A 7 -14.39 16.75 -12.64
CA GLU A 7 -15.17 15.98 -13.61
C GLU A 7 -15.35 14.55 -13.08
N LYS A 8 -16.43 13.89 -13.49
CA LYS A 8 -16.63 12.47 -13.18
C LYS A 8 -15.84 11.61 -14.18
N ILE A 9 -14.52 11.56 -14.00
CA ILE A 9 -13.59 10.97 -14.99
C ILE A 9 -13.66 9.45 -15.01
N ALA A 10 -13.71 8.81 -13.84
CA ALA A 10 -13.83 7.37 -13.71
C ALA A 10 -15.16 7.02 -13.03
N ILE A 11 -15.91 6.11 -13.64
CA ILE A 11 -17.17 5.59 -13.09
C ILE A 11 -16.94 4.12 -12.78
N LYS A 12 -17.14 3.74 -11.52
CA LYS A 12 -17.13 2.33 -11.14
C LYS A 12 -18.43 1.70 -11.63
N ASP A 13 -18.38 1.05 -12.79
CA ASP A 13 -19.54 0.37 -13.34
C ASP A 13 -19.54 -1.08 -12.83
N VAL A 14 -20.67 -1.45 -12.24
CA VAL A 14 -21.02 -2.78 -11.72
C VAL A 14 -20.45 -3.24 -10.35
N LYS A 15 -21.39 -3.63 -9.47
CA LYS A 15 -21.20 -4.49 -8.28
C LYS A 15 -21.12 -5.97 -8.70
N LEU A 16 -20.20 -6.36 -9.58
CA LEU A 16 -20.05 -7.77 -9.97
C LEU A 16 -19.41 -8.56 -8.82
N ARG A 17 -20.15 -9.53 -8.25
CA ARG A 17 -19.53 -10.64 -7.51
C ARG A 17 -18.91 -11.57 -8.54
N THR A 18 -17.59 -11.60 -8.66
CA THR A 18 -16.90 -12.62 -9.44
C THR A 18 -17.13 -13.99 -8.80
N PHE A 19 -18.03 -14.78 -9.38
CA PHE A 19 -18.16 -16.20 -9.06
C PHE A 19 -16.92 -16.97 -9.55
N ILE A 20 -16.63 -18.11 -8.91
CA ILE A 20 -15.41 -18.90 -9.09
C ILE A 20 -15.21 -19.24 -10.58
N ALA A 21 -14.32 -18.50 -11.23
CA ALA A 21 -13.71 -18.86 -12.51
C ALA A 21 -12.26 -19.25 -12.21
N GLY A 22 -11.74 -20.25 -12.94
CA GLY A 22 -10.36 -20.70 -12.81
C GLY A 22 -9.36 -19.55 -13.02
N ASP A 23 -8.12 -19.73 -12.57
CA ASP A 23 -7.09 -18.69 -12.54
C ASP A 23 -6.78 -18.04 -13.90
N GLU A 24 -7.22 -18.65 -15.01
CA GLU A 24 -7.15 -18.09 -16.36
C GLU A 24 -8.40 -17.22 -16.67
N GLY A 25 -8.26 -15.89 -16.59
CA GLY A 25 -9.28 -14.92 -17.02
C GLY A 25 -9.68 -13.86 -15.99
N ARG A 26 -9.10 -13.89 -14.79
CA ARG A 26 -9.39 -12.91 -13.73
C ARG A 26 -8.95 -11.49 -14.08
N ASP A 27 -7.85 -11.36 -14.80
CA ASP A 27 -7.26 -10.06 -15.12
C ASP A 27 -8.13 -9.24 -16.09
N ASP A 28 -8.83 -9.90 -17.02
CA ASP A 28 -9.76 -9.25 -17.96
C ASP A 28 -11.05 -8.76 -17.27
N LEU A 29 -11.54 -9.50 -16.27
CA LEU A 29 -12.77 -9.13 -15.53
C LEU A 29 -12.59 -7.85 -14.68
N VAL A 30 -11.41 -7.60 -14.13
CA VAL A 30 -11.13 -6.38 -13.34
C VAL A 30 -11.02 -5.14 -14.25
N GLY A 31 -10.63 -5.33 -15.52
CA GLY A 31 -10.55 -4.26 -16.53
C GLY A 31 -11.90 -3.62 -16.89
N HIS A 32 -13.01 -4.29 -16.58
CA HIS A 32 -14.39 -3.80 -16.83
C HIS A 32 -15.07 -3.15 -15.62
N VAL A 33 -14.38 -3.04 -14.48
CA VAL A 33 -14.96 -2.44 -13.25
C VAL A 33 -15.03 -0.91 -13.34
N TYR A 34 -14.25 -0.29 -14.22
CA TYR A 34 -14.20 1.16 -14.36
C TYR A 34 -14.35 1.57 -15.82
N ASP A 35 -15.24 2.53 -16.04
CA ASP A 35 -15.38 3.24 -17.31
C ASP A 35 -14.83 4.66 -17.20
N ILE A 36 -14.36 5.23 -18.31
CA ILE A 36 -13.76 6.57 -18.38
C ILE A 36 -14.46 7.48 -19.39
N THR A 37 -14.66 8.73 -19.00
CA THR A 37 -15.28 9.72 -19.90
C THR A 37 -14.22 10.38 -20.80
N TYR A 38 -14.24 10.02 -22.09
CA TYR A 38 -13.35 10.60 -23.10
C TYR A 38 -13.64 12.09 -23.36
N GLY A 39 -12.61 12.82 -23.83
CA GLY A 39 -12.72 14.25 -24.15
C GLY A 39 -12.68 15.20 -22.95
N THR A 40 -12.65 14.68 -21.72
CA THR A 40 -12.58 15.48 -20.48
C THR A 40 -11.15 15.87 -20.10
N VAL A 41 -10.14 15.26 -20.73
CA VAL A 41 -8.71 15.44 -20.40
C VAL A 41 -7.98 15.92 -21.64
N ASN A 42 -7.26 17.04 -21.52
CA ASN A 42 -6.32 17.51 -22.54
C ASN A 42 -5.08 16.63 -22.49
N GLN A 43 -4.90 15.84 -23.55
CA GLN A 43 -3.82 14.88 -23.66
C GLN A 43 -2.45 15.55 -23.46
N LYS A 44 -1.60 14.93 -22.64
CA LYS A 44 -0.22 15.32 -22.30
C LYS A 44 -0.07 16.69 -21.63
N VAL A 45 -1.18 17.36 -21.34
CA VAL A 45 -1.22 18.67 -20.67
C VAL A 45 -1.76 18.53 -19.27
N ASP A 46 -2.94 17.91 -19.13
CA ASP A 46 -3.64 17.86 -17.86
C ASP A 46 -3.02 16.83 -16.91
N ASN A 47 -3.03 17.15 -15.61
CA ASN A 47 -2.70 16.21 -14.55
C ASN A 47 -4.00 15.69 -13.96
N LEU A 48 -4.13 14.37 -13.86
CA LEU A 48 -5.25 13.72 -13.18
C LEU A 48 -4.91 13.55 -11.71
N VAL A 49 -5.84 13.91 -10.84
CA VAL A 49 -5.76 13.66 -9.40
C VAL A 49 -6.93 12.77 -9.02
N ILE A 50 -6.63 11.67 -8.36
CA ILE A 50 -7.62 10.70 -7.91
C ILE A 50 -7.43 10.48 -6.43
N VAL A 51 -8.55 10.51 -5.70
CA VAL A 51 -8.56 10.26 -4.27
C VAL A 51 -9.13 8.87 -4.06
N ASP A 52 -8.38 8.04 -3.34
CA ASP A 52 -8.82 6.72 -2.89
C ASP A 52 -8.77 6.67 -1.35
N ASP A 53 -9.51 5.76 -0.75
CA ASP A 53 -9.56 5.66 0.71
C ASP A 53 -8.19 5.27 1.29
N SER A 54 -7.60 4.21 0.73
CA SER A 54 -6.40 3.56 1.21
C SER A 54 -5.73 2.71 0.12
N ILE A 55 -4.44 2.43 0.30
CA ILE A 55 -3.67 1.57 -0.62
C ILE A 55 -3.05 0.41 0.16
N VAL A 56 -3.63 -0.78 0.02
CA VAL A 56 -3.17 -1.98 0.74
C VAL A 56 -2.16 -2.79 -0.10
N ARG A 57 -2.65 -3.50 -1.13
CA ARG A 57 -1.83 -4.42 -1.96
C ARG A 57 -1.30 -3.76 -3.23
N GLY A 58 -1.90 -2.66 -3.66
CA GLY A 58 -1.56 -1.95 -4.89
C GLY A 58 -2.00 -2.66 -6.19
N THR A 59 -2.50 -3.90 -6.12
CA THR A 59 -2.93 -4.66 -7.32
C THR A 59 -4.10 -4.01 -8.04
N THR A 60 -5.13 -3.57 -7.32
CA THR A 60 -6.26 -2.81 -7.89
C THR A 60 -5.78 -1.55 -8.60
N LEU A 61 -4.86 -0.80 -7.98
CA LEU A 61 -4.31 0.40 -8.63
C LEU A 61 -3.53 0.06 -9.91
N LYS A 62 -2.65 -0.95 -9.83
CA LYS A 62 -1.78 -1.39 -10.92
C LYS A 62 -2.56 -1.96 -12.11
N MET A 63 -3.56 -2.80 -11.83
CA MET A 63 -4.21 -3.61 -12.85
C MET A 63 -5.41 -2.91 -13.49
N SER A 64 -6.16 -2.12 -12.73
CA SER A 64 -7.38 -1.51 -13.26
C SER A 64 -7.26 -0.01 -13.42
N ILE A 65 -7.11 0.75 -12.34
CA ILE A 65 -7.39 2.19 -12.42
C ILE A 65 -6.32 2.96 -13.21
N ILE A 66 -5.04 2.74 -12.93
CA ILE A 66 -3.96 3.53 -13.56
C ILE A 66 -3.92 3.25 -15.06
N LYS A 67 -4.00 1.98 -15.46
CA LYS A 67 -4.01 1.59 -16.88
C LYS A 67 -5.20 2.17 -17.63
N ILE A 68 -6.39 2.14 -17.03
CA ILE A 68 -7.60 2.69 -17.65
C ILE A 68 -7.47 4.20 -17.81
N LEU A 69 -6.99 4.92 -16.80
CA LEU A 69 -6.80 6.38 -16.86
C LEU A 69 -5.70 6.80 -17.81
N ASP A 70 -4.64 6.01 -17.96
CA ASP A 70 -3.56 6.28 -18.91
C ASP A 70 -4.07 6.32 -20.36
N ARG A 71 -5.19 5.65 -20.67
CA ARG A 71 -5.86 5.73 -21.99
C ARG A 71 -6.34 7.15 -22.34
N LEU A 72 -6.53 8.01 -21.34
CA LEU A 72 -6.84 9.44 -21.53
C LEU A 72 -5.58 10.26 -21.87
N ASN A 73 -4.41 9.63 -21.89
CA ASN A 73 -3.09 10.23 -22.12
C ASN A 73 -2.82 11.47 -21.25
N PRO A 74 -3.03 11.45 -19.92
CA PRO A 74 -2.71 12.59 -19.09
C PRO A 74 -1.20 12.82 -19.02
N LYS A 75 -0.78 14.04 -18.66
CA LYS A 75 0.64 14.33 -18.36
C LYS A 75 1.13 13.52 -17.15
N ARG A 76 0.30 13.47 -16.11
CA ARG A 76 0.58 12.83 -14.82
C ARG A 76 -0.70 12.29 -14.22
N ILE A 77 -0.60 11.15 -13.55
CA ILE A 77 -1.63 10.59 -12.67
C ILE A 77 -1.11 10.70 -11.23
N VAL A 78 -1.83 11.45 -10.40
CA VAL A 78 -1.55 11.64 -8.98
C VAL A 78 -2.61 10.91 -8.17
N ILE A 79 -2.20 9.87 -7.46
CA ILE A 79 -3.07 9.11 -6.57
C ILE A 79 -2.89 9.67 -5.17
N VAL A 80 -3.99 10.05 -4.53
CA VAL A 80 -4.03 10.60 -3.19
C VAL A 80 -4.77 9.59 -2.31
N SER A 81 -4.04 8.93 -1.42
CA SER A 81 -4.62 8.07 -0.39
C SER A 81 -5.08 8.96 0.75
N SER A 82 -6.36 8.86 1.10
CA SER A 82 -6.92 9.57 2.25
C SER A 82 -6.47 8.99 3.59
N SER A 83 -5.85 7.79 3.60
CA SER A 83 -5.16 7.21 4.75
C SER A 83 -3.62 7.31 4.64
N PRO A 84 -2.88 7.18 5.75
CA PRO A 84 -1.45 6.89 5.73
C PRO A 84 -1.12 5.54 5.08
N GLN A 85 0.18 5.30 4.90
CA GLN A 85 0.70 4.04 4.37
C GLN A 85 0.41 2.88 5.33
N ILE A 86 -0.30 1.86 4.87
CA ILE A 86 -0.53 0.64 5.63
C ILE A 86 0.77 -0.19 5.63
N ARG A 87 1.39 -0.29 6.79
CA ARG A 87 2.74 -0.84 6.98
C ARG A 87 2.76 -2.13 7.79
N TYR A 88 1.82 -2.32 8.70
CA TYR A 88 1.80 -3.46 9.62
C TYR A 88 0.44 -4.17 9.63
N PRO A 89 0.39 -5.48 9.92
CA PRO A 89 -0.85 -6.24 9.90
C PRO A 89 -1.74 -5.90 11.09
N ASP A 90 -3.04 -5.93 10.91
CA ASP A 90 -3.98 -5.87 12.03
C ASP A 90 -4.18 -7.23 12.70
N CYS A 91 -4.48 -7.19 14.01
CA CYS A 91 -4.83 -8.36 14.80
C CYS A 91 -6.02 -8.12 15.76
N TYR A 92 -6.78 -7.05 15.55
CA TYR A 92 -7.89 -6.63 16.43
C TYR A 92 -9.26 -6.71 15.74
N GLY A 93 -9.34 -7.32 14.56
CA GLY A 93 -10.61 -7.68 13.92
C GLY A 93 -10.74 -7.22 12.48
N ILE A 94 -9.76 -6.48 11.94
CA ILE A 94 -9.71 -6.08 10.53
C ILE A 94 -8.99 -7.17 9.74
N ASP A 95 -9.69 -7.75 8.77
CA ASP A 95 -9.10 -8.76 7.88
C ASP A 95 -8.09 -8.11 6.93
N MET A 96 -6.80 -8.18 7.27
CA MET A 96 -5.71 -7.62 6.47
C MET A 96 -4.95 -8.69 5.69
N ALA A 97 -4.29 -8.24 4.61
CA ALA A 97 -3.40 -9.09 3.82
C ALA A 97 -2.14 -9.50 4.62
N LYS A 98 -1.39 -10.48 4.10
CA LYS A 98 -0.12 -10.89 4.73
C LYS A 98 0.86 -9.72 4.64
N LEU A 99 1.80 -9.59 5.57
CA LEU A 99 2.77 -8.48 5.56
C LEU A 99 3.48 -8.36 4.20
N GLY A 100 3.86 -9.51 3.62
CA GLY A 100 4.46 -9.60 2.30
C GLY A 100 3.58 -9.11 1.14
N ASP A 101 2.28 -8.89 1.33
CA ASP A 101 1.36 -8.38 0.32
C ASP A 101 1.22 -6.86 0.34
N PHE A 102 1.59 -6.19 1.44
CA PHE A 102 1.45 -4.74 1.54
C PHE A 102 2.43 -4.03 0.61
N ILE A 103 1.91 -3.14 -0.23
CA ILE A 103 2.74 -2.47 -1.23
C ILE A 103 3.78 -1.56 -0.58
N ALA A 104 3.46 -0.94 0.57
CA ALA A 104 4.42 -0.13 1.32
C ALA A 104 5.55 -0.98 1.93
N PHE A 105 5.24 -2.19 2.40
CA PHE A 105 6.26 -3.12 2.89
C PHE A 105 7.16 -3.59 1.74
N LYS A 106 6.58 -4.04 0.61
CA LYS A 106 7.35 -4.42 -0.58
C LYS A 106 8.26 -3.29 -1.06
N ALA A 107 7.75 -2.06 -1.11
CA ALA A 107 8.51 -0.88 -1.50
C ALA A 107 9.69 -0.60 -0.55
N ALA A 108 9.49 -0.71 0.76
CA ALA A 108 10.57 -0.54 1.73
C ALA A 108 11.64 -1.65 1.61
N ILE A 109 11.23 -2.91 1.44
CA ILE A 109 12.16 -4.03 1.20
C ILE A 109 12.99 -3.80 -0.06
N GLU A 110 12.36 -3.35 -1.15
CA GLU A 110 13.06 -3.10 -2.41
C GLU A 110 14.00 -1.89 -2.29
N LEU A 111 13.60 -0.81 -1.61
CA LEU A 111 14.50 0.30 -1.32
C LEU A 111 15.72 -0.13 -0.50
N LEU A 112 15.56 -1.01 0.50
CA LEU A 112 16.71 -1.54 1.25
C LEU A 112 17.69 -2.29 0.35
N LYS A 113 17.19 -3.05 -0.62
CA LYS A 113 18.03 -3.76 -1.59
C LYS A 113 18.72 -2.79 -2.55
N GLU A 114 17.96 -1.89 -3.18
CA GLU A 114 18.49 -0.92 -4.17
C GLU A 114 19.52 0.03 -3.57
N THR A 115 19.38 0.40 -2.29
CA THR A 115 20.30 1.30 -1.59
C THR A 115 21.49 0.59 -0.91
N GLY A 116 21.65 -0.73 -1.12
CA GLY A 116 22.73 -1.52 -0.52
C GLY A 116 22.60 -1.72 0.99
N ARG A 117 21.44 -1.45 1.58
CA ARG A 117 21.11 -1.57 3.01
C ARG A 117 20.39 -2.87 3.36
N GLY A 118 20.53 -3.90 2.51
CA GLY A 118 19.88 -5.20 2.70
C GLY A 118 20.25 -5.92 4.00
N ASN A 119 21.40 -5.58 4.60
CA ASN A 119 21.81 -6.06 5.92
C ASN A 119 20.78 -5.74 7.03
N ILE A 120 20.05 -4.63 6.92
CA ILE A 120 18.99 -4.25 7.88
C ILE A 120 17.88 -5.32 7.92
N ILE A 121 17.53 -5.91 6.78
CA ILE A 121 16.53 -6.97 6.69
C ILE A 121 16.97 -8.17 7.55
N ASN A 122 18.23 -8.57 7.42
CA ASN A 122 18.81 -9.68 8.18
C ASN A 122 18.92 -9.38 9.67
N GLU A 123 19.26 -8.14 10.03
CA GLU A 123 19.32 -7.71 11.44
C GLU A 123 17.94 -7.75 12.10
N VAL A 124 16.93 -7.15 11.46
CA VAL A 124 15.54 -7.17 11.95
C VAL A 124 15.03 -8.61 12.03
N TYR A 125 15.41 -9.47 11.09
CA TYR A 125 15.06 -10.89 11.14
C TYR A 125 15.66 -11.60 12.34
N LYS A 126 16.98 -11.44 12.57
CA LYS A 126 17.66 -12.03 13.74
C LYS A 126 17.05 -11.54 15.06
N GLN A 127 16.77 -10.25 15.18
CA GLN A 127 16.12 -9.66 16.36
C GLN A 127 14.70 -10.19 16.57
N SER A 128 13.92 -10.33 15.49
CA SER A 128 12.57 -10.89 15.56
C SER A 128 12.60 -12.37 15.94
N LYS A 129 13.49 -13.14 15.33
CA LYS A 129 13.64 -14.59 15.55
C LYS A 129 14.12 -14.92 16.96
N ALA A 130 15.02 -14.11 17.53
CA ALA A 130 15.48 -14.27 18.92
C ALA A 130 14.35 -14.16 19.95
N GLN A 131 13.22 -13.54 19.58
CA GLN A 131 12.05 -13.38 20.46
C GLN A 131 10.99 -14.47 20.26
N GLU A 132 11.19 -15.46 19.37
CA GLU A 132 10.16 -16.44 18.99
C GLU A 132 9.62 -17.26 20.18
N HIS A 133 10.46 -17.49 21.19
CA HIS A 133 10.13 -18.27 22.39
C HIS A 133 9.87 -17.41 23.64
N LEU A 134 9.93 -16.08 23.52
CA LEU A 134 9.66 -15.20 24.64
C LEU A 134 8.16 -15.10 24.93
N PRO A 135 7.77 -14.82 26.19
CA PRO A 135 6.42 -14.39 26.52
C PRO A 135 6.02 -13.20 25.65
N LYS A 136 4.74 -13.14 25.24
CA LYS A 136 4.24 -12.08 24.33
C LYS A 136 4.47 -10.68 24.91
N GLU A 137 4.47 -10.56 26.25
CA GLU A 137 4.71 -9.35 27.03
C GLU A 137 6.13 -8.77 26.82
N GLU A 138 7.10 -9.60 26.46
CA GLU A 138 8.49 -9.19 26.25
C GLU A 138 8.80 -8.90 24.78
N ILE A 139 7.91 -9.29 23.86
CA ILE A 139 8.13 -9.12 22.42
C ILE A 139 8.01 -7.66 22.01
N LYS A 140 9.05 -7.17 21.34
CA LYS A 140 9.15 -5.83 20.74
C LYS A 140 9.02 -5.90 19.23
N ASN A 141 8.38 -4.88 18.65
CA ASN A 141 8.25 -4.72 17.21
C ASN A 141 9.54 -4.15 16.58
N PHE A 142 10.47 -5.02 16.19
CA PHE A 142 11.66 -4.63 15.42
C PHE A 142 11.38 -4.36 13.95
N VAL A 143 10.20 -4.72 13.43
CA VAL A 143 9.82 -4.52 12.02
C VAL A 143 9.77 -3.04 11.66
N LYS A 144 9.58 -2.14 12.64
CA LYS A 144 9.76 -0.69 12.46
C LYS A 144 11.13 -0.33 11.83
N GLY A 145 12.16 -1.14 12.08
CA GLY A 145 13.49 -0.99 11.50
C GLY A 145 13.55 -1.09 9.98
N ILE A 146 12.58 -1.76 9.34
CA ILE A 146 12.48 -1.84 7.86
C ILE A 146 12.15 -0.48 7.25
N TYR A 147 11.35 0.33 7.94
CA TYR A 147 10.90 1.63 7.44
C TYR A 147 11.76 2.80 7.89
N LYS A 148 12.42 2.67 9.05
CA LYS A 148 13.23 3.72 9.70
C LYS A 148 14.22 4.45 8.77
N PRO A 149 14.89 3.80 7.80
CA PRO A 149 15.86 4.47 6.93
C PRO A 149 15.27 5.40 5.86
N PHE A 150 13.94 5.43 5.70
CA PHE A 150 13.28 6.14 4.59
C PHE A 150 12.21 7.09 5.10
N SER A 151 12.11 8.23 4.43
CA SER A 151 10.96 9.11 4.54
C SER A 151 9.71 8.49 3.92
N PRO A 152 8.50 8.91 4.36
CA PRO A 152 7.26 8.49 3.71
C PRO A 152 7.23 8.82 2.20
N ASN A 153 7.89 9.90 1.78
CA ASN A 153 7.97 10.31 0.37
C ASN A 153 8.84 9.37 -0.47
N GLU A 154 9.96 8.88 0.06
CA GLU A 154 10.80 7.89 -0.63
C GLU A 154 10.05 6.58 -0.84
N ILE A 155 9.34 6.09 0.18
CA ILE A 155 8.48 4.90 0.05
C ILE A 155 7.39 5.16 -0.98
N SER A 156 6.72 6.32 -0.94
CA SER A 156 5.67 6.67 -1.91
C SER A 156 6.19 6.72 -3.35
N GLY A 157 7.40 7.27 -3.56
CA GLY A 157 8.07 7.29 -4.85
C GLY A 157 8.42 5.87 -5.33
N MET A 158 8.85 4.99 -4.43
CA MET A 158 9.07 3.59 -4.78
C MET A 158 7.78 2.85 -5.15
N ILE A 159 6.70 3.06 -4.40
CA ILE A 159 5.39 2.50 -4.75
C ILE A 159 4.97 2.98 -6.14
N ALA A 160 5.13 4.28 -6.45
CA ALA A 160 4.82 4.82 -7.78
C ALA A 160 5.63 4.13 -8.89
N ARG A 161 6.93 3.85 -8.67
CA ARG A 161 7.76 3.04 -9.59
C ARG A 161 7.22 1.63 -9.76
N MET A 162 6.87 0.95 -8.68
CA MET A 162 6.37 -0.43 -8.70
C MET A 162 5.00 -0.58 -9.40
N LEU A 163 4.17 0.46 -9.35
CA LEU A 163 2.88 0.51 -10.03
C LEU A 163 3.01 0.89 -11.52
N LYS A 164 4.11 1.55 -11.92
CA LYS A 164 4.37 1.93 -13.31
C LYS A 164 4.83 0.72 -14.13
N THR A 165 3.94 0.16 -14.92
CA THR A 165 4.26 -0.84 -15.93
C THR A 165 4.75 -0.17 -17.23
N PRO A 166 5.50 -0.89 -18.10
CA PRO A 166 6.07 -0.30 -19.33
C PRO A 166 5.04 0.28 -20.30
N ASP A 167 3.79 -0.21 -20.25
CA ASP A 167 2.66 0.26 -21.04
C ASP A 167 2.02 1.56 -20.51
N ILE A 168 2.42 2.05 -19.33
CA ILE A 168 1.91 3.31 -18.76
C ILE A 168 2.81 4.48 -19.17
N ASN A 169 2.25 5.42 -19.91
CA ASN A 169 2.97 6.58 -20.43
C ASN A 169 3.07 7.71 -19.41
N ALA A 170 1.99 8.01 -18.69
CA ALA A 170 1.93 9.10 -17.73
C ALA A 170 2.96 8.94 -16.60
N GLU A 171 3.39 10.07 -16.03
CA GLU A 171 4.10 10.04 -14.75
C GLU A 171 3.13 9.61 -13.65
N ILE A 172 3.54 8.68 -12.78
CA ILE A 172 2.75 8.28 -11.61
C ILE A 172 3.33 8.97 -10.38
N LYS A 173 2.47 9.62 -9.60
CA LYS A 173 2.78 10.05 -8.23
C LYS A 173 1.75 9.50 -7.26
N ILE A 174 2.22 9.22 -6.05
CA ILE A 174 1.35 8.81 -4.95
C ILE A 174 1.62 9.72 -3.76
N ILE A 175 0.54 10.20 -3.16
CA ILE A 175 0.53 11.04 -1.97
C ILE A 175 -0.30 10.31 -0.95
N TYR A 176 0.22 10.17 0.27
CA TYR A 176 -0.54 9.63 1.40
C TYR A 176 -0.85 10.75 2.37
N GLN A 177 -2.00 10.67 3.05
CA GLN A 177 -2.21 11.45 4.26
C GLN A 177 -1.08 11.14 5.27
N SER A 178 -0.56 12.17 5.94
CA SER A 178 0.42 11.94 7.00
C SER A 178 -0.27 11.42 8.27
N ILE A 179 0.48 10.74 9.13
CA ILE A 179 -0.05 10.22 10.40
C ILE A 179 -0.46 11.39 11.30
N GLU A 180 0.32 12.46 11.30
CA GLU A 180 0.05 13.67 12.08
C GLU A 180 -1.26 14.34 11.64
N ASN A 181 -1.49 14.42 10.33
CA ASN A 181 -2.73 14.97 9.78
C ASN A 181 -3.93 14.05 10.04
N LEU A 182 -3.73 12.73 10.07
CA LEU A 182 -4.76 11.77 10.49
C LEU A 182 -5.18 12.03 11.94
N HIS A 183 -4.21 12.16 12.85
CA HIS A 183 -4.50 12.47 14.26
C HIS A 183 -5.16 13.83 14.46
N GLN A 184 -4.79 14.84 13.66
CA GLN A 184 -5.48 16.13 13.68
C GLN A 184 -6.92 16.04 13.18
N ALA A 185 -7.19 15.23 12.16
CA ALA A 185 -8.52 15.05 11.59
C ALA A 185 -9.43 14.21 12.50
N CYS A 186 -8.87 13.20 13.17
CA CYS A 186 -9.58 12.25 14.02
C CYS A 186 -8.95 12.16 15.43
N PRO A 187 -9.02 13.22 16.26
CA PRO A 187 -8.26 13.32 17.51
C PRO A 187 -8.70 12.33 18.60
N ASN A 188 -9.91 11.77 18.48
CA ASN A 188 -10.46 10.83 19.45
C ASN A 188 -10.27 9.36 19.04
N ASP A 189 -9.77 9.11 17.82
CA ASP A 189 -9.61 7.77 17.25
C ASP A 189 -8.14 7.35 17.32
N LEU A 190 -7.81 6.51 18.31
CA LEU A 190 -6.42 6.13 18.62
C LEU A 190 -5.90 4.92 17.82
N GLY A 191 -6.71 4.36 16.92
CA GLY A 191 -6.37 3.14 16.21
C GLY A 191 -5.45 3.37 15.01
N ASP A 192 -4.13 3.40 15.24
CA ASP A 192 -3.14 3.71 14.20
C ASP A 192 -2.02 2.68 14.03
N TRP A 193 -2.04 1.59 14.79
CA TRP A 193 -0.93 0.61 14.90
C TRP A 193 -0.51 0.01 13.56
N TYR A 194 -1.41 -0.11 12.59
CA TYR A 194 -1.10 -0.63 11.25
C TYR A 194 -0.40 0.41 10.35
N PHE A 195 -0.35 1.68 10.77
CA PHE A 195 0.46 2.75 10.17
C PHE A 195 1.77 2.99 10.94
N THR A 196 1.69 3.04 12.27
CA THR A 196 2.79 3.43 13.18
C THR A 196 3.67 2.24 13.59
N GLY A 197 3.07 1.05 13.72
CA GLY A 197 3.68 -0.14 14.29
C GLY A 197 3.61 -0.16 15.83
N ASP A 198 2.90 0.80 16.42
CA ASP A 198 2.74 0.93 17.87
C ASP A 198 1.46 0.22 18.31
N TYR A 199 1.59 -1.09 18.54
CA TYR A 199 0.45 -1.93 18.93
C TYR A 199 0.01 -1.64 20.37
N PRO A 200 -1.31 -1.50 20.64
CA PRO A 200 -1.82 -1.25 21.98
C PRO A 200 -1.70 -2.47 22.91
N THR A 201 -1.44 -3.67 22.37
CA THR A 201 -1.26 -4.89 23.17
C THR A 201 0.01 -5.64 22.81
N PRO A 202 0.61 -6.39 23.75
CA PRO A 202 1.78 -7.23 23.47
C PRO A 202 1.50 -8.32 22.41
N GLY A 203 0.24 -8.76 22.31
CA GLY A 203 -0.19 -9.69 21.25
C GLY A 203 0.04 -9.12 19.84
N GLY A 204 -0.15 -7.82 19.64
CA GLY A 204 0.12 -7.16 18.36
C GLY A 204 1.60 -7.21 17.97
N ASN A 205 2.49 -6.96 18.93
CA ASN A 205 3.94 -7.10 18.72
C ASN A 205 4.34 -8.53 18.33
N LYS A 206 3.69 -9.54 18.94
CA LYS A 206 3.88 -10.94 18.56
C LYS A 206 3.44 -11.20 17.12
N VAL A 207 2.27 -10.69 16.73
CA VAL A 207 1.70 -10.89 15.38
C VAL A 207 2.59 -10.27 14.32
N VAL A 208 3.04 -9.02 14.49
CA VAL A 208 3.91 -8.36 13.50
C VAL A 208 5.27 -9.04 13.39
N SER A 209 5.88 -9.44 14.53
CA SER A 209 7.15 -10.17 14.56
C SER A 209 7.02 -11.52 13.83
N THR A 210 5.97 -12.28 14.14
CA THR A 210 5.68 -13.56 13.51
C THR A 210 5.38 -13.40 12.02
N SER A 211 4.65 -12.35 11.63
CA SER A 211 4.36 -12.04 10.22
C SER A 211 5.63 -11.78 9.43
N PHE A 212 6.59 -11.05 10.02
CA PHE A 212 7.87 -10.79 9.39
C PHE A 212 8.74 -12.04 9.28
N ILE A 213 8.78 -12.89 10.32
CA ILE A 213 9.46 -14.19 10.26
C ILE A 213 8.85 -15.06 9.16
N ASN A 214 7.52 -15.15 9.09
CA ASN A 214 6.84 -15.93 8.05
C ASN A 214 7.18 -15.41 6.64
N PHE A 215 7.24 -14.09 6.45
CA PHE A 215 7.65 -13.49 5.18
C PHE A 215 9.08 -13.89 4.78
N ILE A 216 10.05 -13.75 5.69
CA ILE A 216 11.45 -14.09 5.41
C ILE A 216 11.63 -15.59 5.16
N GLU A 217 10.93 -16.44 5.91
CA GLU A 217 11.01 -17.90 5.76
C GLU A 217 10.11 -18.46 4.64
N GLY A 218 9.42 -17.61 3.87
CA GLY A 218 8.55 -18.04 2.77
C GLY A 218 7.33 -18.86 3.21
N ARG A 219 6.88 -18.71 4.45
CA ARG A 219 5.73 -19.44 5.00
C ARG A 219 4.45 -18.73 4.62
N ASP A 220 3.58 -19.39 3.86
CA ASP A 220 2.33 -18.80 3.37
C ASP A 220 1.18 -18.79 4.40
N LYS A 221 1.47 -18.43 5.66
CA LYS A 221 0.49 -18.46 6.77
C LYS A 221 0.30 -17.09 7.42
N ARG A 222 -0.92 -16.84 7.92
CA ARG A 222 -1.19 -15.70 8.79
C ARG A 222 -0.51 -15.91 10.15
N ALA A 223 -0.26 -14.81 10.84
CA ALA A 223 0.44 -14.83 12.13
C ALA A 223 -0.49 -14.95 13.35
N TYR A 224 -1.81 -15.04 13.10
CA TYR A 224 -2.88 -15.25 14.07
C TYR A 224 -3.84 -16.32 13.54
#